data_AF-A0A976M8D3-F1
#
_entry.id   AF-A0A976M8D3-F1
#
_cell.length_a   1.000
_cell.length_b   1.000
_cell.length_c   1.000
_cell.angle_alpha   90.00
_cell.angle_beta   90.00
_cell.angle_gamma   90.00
#
_symmetry.space_group_name_H-M   'P 1'
#
loop_
_entity.id
_entity.type
_entity.pdbx_description
1 polymer ?
#
loop_
_entity_poly.entity_id
_entity_poly.type
_entity_poly.pdbx_seq_one_letter_code
_entity_poly.pdbx_strand_id
1 'polypeptide(L)'
;MGSPSDLDLEIYLKKEKIGINLKNIVDEYIYDLELVKKVKTSPTSFLFIFEYTEDIANIVEVDIFSAFVFIGTHQKPTLPGLWNNKPLEDQGGLVRRKYAPIYIDIDNRQIHFLIRIYHQTELYPDGGKLTRYLDDILITEQVNITGWRSKHKVINNNLIKSLATKVEFETLNLAAGGTGITPFVRLLNYYQDIPVDINLVYCNRSVEEIMLKQLIDKFADINKRLKVTYLVSKKERECQGVIEGRISEEIVEAKLVNTERALCLFCGPPGFNDLMFEILQNLNHKMNNHLNRFVAKAIVLSKLVKLRLAQPLLKGSLEDSNRSMSASVKAVGFLSKIVPILKMSQAWANKSVVSSTATMGSKKTGSVRLHNREDQVWRVLRPGRERETKHLRWRK
;
A
#
# COMPACT_ATOMS: atom_id res chain seq x y z
N MET A 1 -32.96 3.86 3.38
CA MET A 1 -31.61 3.77 2.78
C MET A 1 -31.80 3.79 1.27
N GLY A 2 -31.22 4.78 0.58
CA GLY A 2 -31.38 4.95 -0.87
C GLY A 2 -30.79 3.79 -1.67
N SER A 3 -31.39 3.48 -2.81
CA SER A 3 -30.86 2.50 -3.75
C SER A 3 -29.55 3.01 -4.39
N PRO A 4 -28.71 2.13 -4.98
CA PRO A 4 -27.49 2.53 -5.69
C PRO A 4 -27.70 3.56 -6.81
N SER A 5 -28.96 3.79 -7.23
CA SER A 5 -29.41 4.78 -8.20
C SER A 5 -29.37 6.24 -7.73
N ASP A 6 -29.14 6.50 -6.45
CA ASP A 6 -29.33 7.83 -5.85
C ASP A 6 -28.04 8.67 -5.79
N LEU A 7 -26.95 8.14 -6.36
CA LEU A 7 -25.68 8.85 -6.46
C LEU A 7 -25.63 9.61 -7.78
N ASP A 8 -25.83 10.93 -7.71
CA ASP A 8 -25.56 11.81 -8.83
C ASP A 8 -24.04 11.78 -9.13
N LEU A 9 -23.66 11.04 -10.16
CA LEU A 9 -22.26 10.90 -10.55
C LEU A 9 -21.70 12.17 -11.18
N GLU A 10 -22.55 13.08 -11.67
CA GLU A 10 -22.12 14.28 -12.39
C GLU A 10 -21.34 15.24 -11.50
N ILE A 11 -21.64 15.27 -10.19
CA ILE A 11 -20.88 16.10 -9.24
C ILE A 11 -19.40 15.72 -9.21
N TYR A 12 -19.08 14.42 -9.35
CA TYR A 12 -17.71 13.91 -9.32
C TYR A 12 -16.95 14.09 -10.63
N LEU A 13 -17.67 14.44 -11.70
CA LEU A 13 -17.07 14.76 -12.99
C LEU A 13 -16.68 16.24 -13.07
N LYS A 14 -17.26 17.10 -12.23
CA LYS A 14 -16.82 18.49 -12.10
C LYS A 14 -15.42 18.52 -11.51
N LYS A 15 -14.52 19.26 -12.15
CA LYS A 15 -13.18 19.49 -11.62
C LYS A 15 -13.27 20.07 -10.22
N GLU A 16 -12.54 19.48 -9.27
CA GLU A 16 -12.36 20.10 -7.97
C GLU A 16 -11.79 21.52 -8.18
N LYS A 17 -12.39 22.52 -7.51
CA LYS A 17 -11.88 23.90 -7.53
C LYS A 17 -10.56 24.05 -6.77
N ILE A 18 -10.22 23.03 -5.99
CA ILE A 18 -8.99 22.95 -5.22
C ILE A 18 -7.80 22.78 -6.18
N GLY A 19 -6.84 23.69 -6.06
CA GLY A 19 -5.59 23.61 -6.80
C GLY A 19 -4.70 22.44 -6.33
N ILE A 20 -3.76 22.09 -7.19
CA ILE A 20 -2.59 21.28 -6.81
C ILE A 20 -1.63 22.14 -5.98
N ASN A 21 -0.73 21.49 -5.25
CA ASN A 21 0.31 22.18 -4.51
C ASN A 21 -0.19 22.99 -3.28
N LEU A 22 -1.36 22.69 -2.71
CA LEU A 22 -1.83 23.34 -1.47
C LEU A 22 -0.94 23.06 -0.26
N LYS A 23 -0.89 24.00 0.69
CA LYS A 23 -0.17 23.80 1.96
C LYS A 23 -0.98 22.81 2.79
N ASN A 24 -0.55 21.55 2.84
CA ASN A 24 -1.11 20.58 3.76
C ASN A 24 -0.77 21.00 5.18
N ILE A 25 -1.77 21.55 5.88
CA ILE A 25 -1.68 21.92 7.29
C ILE A 25 -1.75 20.62 8.10
N VAL A 26 -0.77 20.45 8.97
CA VAL A 26 -0.91 19.54 10.11
C VAL A 26 -0.91 20.46 11.29
N ASP A 27 -1.99 20.43 12.02
CA ASP A 27 -2.02 20.96 13.36
C ASP A 27 -2.51 19.86 14.30
N GLU A 28 -2.38 20.15 15.59
CA GLU A 28 -2.83 19.26 16.66
C GLU A 28 -4.30 19.51 17.01
N TYR A 29 -4.98 20.36 16.23
CA TYR A 29 -6.38 20.69 16.45
C TYR A 29 -7.29 19.58 15.93
N ILE A 30 -8.41 19.44 16.63
CA ILE A 30 -9.48 18.52 16.31
C ILE A 30 -10.63 19.36 15.77
N TYR A 31 -11.17 18.95 14.63
CA TYR A 31 -12.25 19.62 13.94
C TYR A 31 -13.45 18.70 13.81
N ASP A 32 -14.63 19.29 13.74
CA ASP A 32 -15.90 18.57 13.62
C ASP A 32 -16.39 18.59 12.18
N LEU A 33 -16.90 17.44 11.75
CA LEU A 33 -17.57 17.25 10.49
C LEU A 33 -18.95 16.68 10.74
N GLU A 34 -19.99 17.32 10.23
CA GLU A 34 -21.38 16.85 10.41
C GLU A 34 -21.78 15.92 9.27
N LEU A 35 -22.28 14.72 9.58
CA LEU A 35 -22.73 13.76 8.56
C LEU A 35 -24.05 14.22 7.95
N VAL A 36 -24.04 14.67 6.70
CA VAL A 36 -25.25 15.13 6.01
C VAL A 36 -25.88 14.06 5.13
N LYS A 37 -25.09 13.11 4.60
CA LYS A 37 -25.61 12.03 3.75
C LYS A 37 -24.74 10.77 3.80
N LYS A 38 -25.39 9.60 3.81
CA LYS A 38 -24.76 8.28 3.71
C LYS A 38 -25.41 7.48 2.57
N VAL A 39 -24.64 7.17 1.53
CA VAL A 39 -25.13 6.48 0.31
C VAL A 39 -24.42 5.15 0.15
N LYS A 40 -25.16 4.07 -0.08
CA LYS A 40 -24.56 2.73 -0.28
C LYS A 40 -23.97 2.62 -1.69
N THR A 41 -22.70 2.24 -1.80
CA THR A 41 -21.97 2.14 -3.09
C THR A 41 -21.62 0.72 -3.48
N SER A 42 -21.49 -0.20 -2.52
CA SER A 42 -21.34 -1.64 -2.73
C SER A 42 -22.02 -2.39 -1.58
N PRO A 43 -22.04 -3.73 -1.54
CA PRO A 43 -22.56 -4.48 -0.40
C PRO A 43 -21.99 -4.05 0.95
N THR A 44 -20.73 -3.61 0.99
CA THR A 44 -20.00 -3.30 2.22
C THR A 44 -19.40 -1.90 2.25
N SER A 45 -19.66 -1.06 1.23
CA SER A 45 -19.10 0.28 1.17
C SER A 45 -20.18 1.33 1.04
N PHE A 46 -19.87 2.49 1.61
CA PHE A 46 -20.73 3.65 1.61
C PHE A 46 -19.91 4.88 1.30
N LEU A 47 -20.57 5.81 0.64
CA LEU A 47 -20.15 7.18 0.58
C LEU A 47 -20.71 7.91 1.81
N PHE A 48 -19.82 8.51 2.59
CA PHE A 48 -20.14 9.43 3.66
C PHE A 48 -19.87 10.85 3.16
N ILE A 49 -20.88 11.71 3.21
CA ILE A 49 -20.79 13.11 2.85
C ILE A 49 -20.94 13.89 4.13
N PHE A 50 -19.90 14.64 4.47
CA PHE A 50 -19.91 15.51 5.63
C PHE A 50 -19.90 16.96 5.21
N GLU A 51 -20.60 17.81 5.96
CA GLU A 51 -20.50 19.25 5.86
C GLU A 51 -19.48 19.78 6.88
N TYR A 52 -18.75 20.82 6.48
CA TYR A 52 -17.83 21.56 7.34
C TYR A 52 -18.22 23.03 7.43
N THR A 53 -17.76 23.66 8.51
CA THR A 53 -17.98 25.09 8.77
C THR A 53 -16.89 25.94 8.10
N GLU A 54 -17.22 27.19 7.78
CA GLU A 54 -16.32 28.10 7.04
C GLU A 54 -14.96 28.33 7.74
N ASP A 55 -14.93 28.30 9.07
CA ASP A 55 -13.72 28.50 9.87
C ASP A 55 -12.66 27.41 9.65
N ILE A 56 -13.06 26.23 9.17
CA ILE A 56 -12.14 25.11 8.89
C ILE A 56 -11.88 24.90 7.40
N ALA A 57 -12.37 25.79 6.52
CA ALA A 57 -12.20 25.67 5.07
C ALA A 57 -10.73 25.50 4.66
N ASN A 58 -9.83 26.33 5.22
CA ASN A 58 -8.39 26.25 4.95
C ASN A 58 -7.72 24.92 5.40
N ILE A 59 -8.37 24.17 6.29
CA ILE A 59 -7.91 22.87 6.77
C ILE A 59 -8.44 21.74 5.88
N VAL A 60 -9.67 21.87 5.40
CA VAL A 60 -10.33 20.88 4.55
C VAL A 60 -9.84 20.96 3.10
N GLU A 61 -9.52 22.16 2.62
CA GLU A 61 -8.96 22.38 1.29
C GLU A 61 -7.52 21.86 1.19
N VAL A 62 -7.39 20.58 0.83
CA VAL A 62 -6.12 19.84 0.83
C VAL A 62 -5.75 19.30 -0.55
N ASP A 63 -4.44 19.09 -0.75
CA ASP A 63 -3.87 18.47 -1.95
C ASP A 63 -4.47 17.07 -2.24
N ILE A 64 -4.38 16.62 -3.49
CA ILE A 64 -5.00 15.37 -3.99
C ILE A 64 -4.66 14.15 -3.14
N PHE A 65 -3.41 14.01 -2.70
CA PHE A 65 -2.97 12.83 -1.93
C PHE A 65 -3.15 12.96 -0.41
N SER A 66 -3.74 14.06 0.07
CA SER A 66 -3.97 14.28 1.49
C SER A 66 -5.10 13.42 2.03
N ALA A 67 -5.08 13.22 3.34
CA ALA A 67 -6.06 12.43 4.06
C ALA A 67 -6.39 13.13 5.38
N PHE A 68 -7.41 12.62 6.06
CA PHE A 68 -7.81 13.05 7.39
C PHE A 68 -7.72 11.87 8.35
N VAL A 69 -7.28 12.13 9.58
CA VAL A 69 -7.35 11.15 10.67
C VAL A 69 -8.70 11.31 11.35
N PHE A 70 -9.58 10.36 11.14
CA PHE A 70 -10.83 10.26 11.88
C PHE A 70 -10.54 9.74 13.27
N ILE A 71 -11.17 10.38 14.25
CA ILE A 71 -11.11 10.04 15.66
C ILE A 71 -12.52 9.62 16.06
N GLY A 72 -12.62 8.42 16.63
CA GLY A 72 -13.88 7.89 17.16
C GLY A 72 -13.60 6.80 18.17
N THR A 73 -14.60 6.00 18.50
CA THR A 73 -14.45 4.90 19.46
C THR A 73 -14.60 3.54 18.79
N HIS A 74 -14.31 2.46 19.51
CA HIS A 74 -14.77 1.13 19.13
C HIS A 74 -15.90 0.66 20.04
N GLN A 75 -16.75 -0.21 19.50
CA GLN A 75 -17.80 -0.90 20.28
C GLN A 75 -17.17 -1.80 21.35
N LYS A 76 -17.98 -2.33 22.28
CA LYS A 76 -17.49 -3.32 23.25
C LYS A 76 -17.06 -4.59 22.50
N PRO A 77 -15.87 -5.14 22.82
CA PRO A 77 -15.45 -6.39 22.20
C PRO A 77 -16.31 -7.56 22.65
N THR A 78 -16.44 -8.56 21.78
CA THR A 78 -17.12 -9.84 22.00
C THR A 78 -16.48 -10.60 23.15
N LEU A 79 -15.15 -10.57 23.23
CA LEU A 79 -14.37 -11.14 24.33
C LEU A 79 -13.64 -10.01 25.09
N PRO A 80 -13.88 -9.85 26.41
CA PRO A 80 -13.20 -8.81 27.19
C PRO A 80 -11.67 -8.86 27.04
N GLY A 81 -11.07 -7.71 26.75
CA GLY A 81 -9.62 -7.56 26.57
C GLY A 81 -9.07 -8.02 25.22
N LEU A 82 -9.90 -8.52 24.31
CA LEU A 82 -9.49 -8.96 22.97
C LEU A 82 -10.28 -8.24 21.87
N TRP A 83 -9.63 -7.93 20.76
CA TRP A 83 -10.26 -7.48 19.52
C TRP A 83 -9.84 -8.38 18.36
N ASN A 84 -10.80 -9.08 17.76
CA ASN A 84 -10.60 -10.13 16.76
C ASN A 84 -9.54 -11.13 17.22
N ASN A 85 -9.69 -11.65 18.45
CA ASN A 85 -8.79 -12.61 19.10
C ASN A 85 -7.35 -12.10 19.32
N LYS A 86 -7.12 -10.79 19.22
CA LYS A 86 -5.82 -10.16 19.52
C LYS A 86 -5.94 -9.28 20.76
N PRO A 87 -4.88 -9.14 21.57
CA PRO A 87 -4.89 -8.20 22.70
C PRO A 87 -5.39 -6.82 22.28
N LEU A 88 -6.39 -6.32 23.01
CA LEU A 88 -6.92 -4.99 22.80
C LEU A 88 -6.04 -3.98 23.57
N GLU A 89 -5.17 -3.29 22.85
CA GLU A 89 -4.52 -2.09 23.36
C GLU A 89 -5.57 -0.97 23.43
N ASP A 90 -6.09 -0.75 24.63
CA ASP A 90 -7.20 0.16 24.87
C ASP A 90 -6.70 1.49 25.47
N GLN A 91 -6.74 2.55 24.68
CA GLN A 91 -6.49 3.93 25.14
C GLN A 91 -7.83 4.63 25.39
N GLY A 92 -8.67 4.07 26.27
CA GLY A 92 -9.99 4.63 26.59
C GLY A 92 -11.00 4.55 25.44
N GLY A 93 -10.94 3.49 24.65
CA GLY A 93 -11.81 3.20 23.51
C GLY A 93 -11.43 3.93 22.23
N LEU A 94 -10.46 4.85 22.28
CA LEU A 94 -10.18 5.78 21.20
C LEU A 94 -9.50 5.09 20.00
N VAL A 95 -10.04 5.32 18.81
CA VAL A 95 -9.56 4.75 17.55
C VAL A 95 -9.29 5.88 16.57
N ARG A 96 -8.08 5.84 15.98
CA ARG A 96 -7.67 6.77 14.93
C ARG A 96 -7.46 6.03 13.62
N ARG A 97 -8.08 6.47 12.51
CA ARG A 97 -7.84 5.90 11.17
C ARG A 97 -7.81 6.99 10.11
N LYS A 98 -7.00 6.74 9.07
CA LYS A 98 -6.85 7.66 7.95
C LYS A 98 -7.88 7.36 6.87
N TYR A 99 -8.52 8.39 6.34
CA TYR A 99 -9.37 8.31 5.17
C TYR A 99 -8.98 9.42 4.19
N ALA A 100 -8.77 9.03 2.93
CA ALA A 100 -8.59 9.98 1.85
C ALA A 100 -9.98 10.36 1.30
N PRO A 101 -10.29 11.65 1.13
CA PRO A 101 -11.52 12.05 0.45
C PRO A 101 -11.47 11.60 -1.01
N ILE A 102 -12.63 11.35 -1.58
CA ILE A 102 -12.79 11.11 -3.02
C ILE A 102 -13.19 12.37 -3.77
N TYR A 103 -13.72 13.37 -3.05
CA TYR A 103 -14.16 14.66 -3.59
C TYR A 103 -14.31 15.68 -2.46
N ILE A 104 -13.98 16.95 -2.73
CA ILE A 104 -14.25 18.09 -1.87
C ILE A 104 -15.05 19.12 -2.67
N ASP A 105 -16.28 19.36 -2.24
CA ASP A 105 -17.20 20.33 -2.80
C ASP A 105 -17.14 21.62 -1.98
N ILE A 106 -16.30 22.57 -2.40
CA ILE A 106 -16.16 23.86 -1.71
C ILE A 106 -17.47 24.64 -1.73
N ASP A 107 -18.25 24.57 -2.81
CA ASP A 107 -19.44 25.40 -2.98
C ASP A 107 -20.51 25.04 -1.93
N ASN A 108 -20.60 23.76 -1.60
CA ASN A 108 -21.52 23.25 -0.59
C ASN A 108 -20.85 23.02 0.78
N ARG A 109 -19.56 23.37 0.93
CA ARG A 109 -18.72 23.02 2.08
C ARG A 109 -18.83 21.54 2.48
N GLN A 110 -18.74 20.66 1.50
CA GLN A 110 -18.86 19.22 1.70
C GLN A 110 -17.57 18.47 1.39
N ILE A 111 -17.32 17.40 2.16
CA ILE A 111 -16.23 16.47 1.92
C ILE A 111 -16.77 15.04 1.87
N HIS A 112 -16.39 14.32 0.82
CA HIS A 112 -16.97 13.04 0.46
C HIS A 112 -15.93 11.94 0.66
N PHE A 113 -16.26 10.93 1.47
CA PHE A 113 -15.39 9.80 1.76
C PHE A 113 -16.04 8.48 1.35
N LEU A 114 -15.32 7.68 0.57
CA LEU A 114 -15.70 6.28 0.35
C LEU A 114 -15.11 5.41 1.46
N ILE A 115 -15.97 4.81 2.26
CA ILE A 115 -15.59 4.00 3.43
C ILE A 115 -16.21 2.62 3.32
N ARG A 116 -15.38 1.59 3.44
CA ARG A 116 -15.83 0.20 3.61
C ARG A 116 -16.12 -0.08 5.08
N ILE A 117 -17.30 -0.62 5.35
CA ILE A 117 -17.70 -1.10 6.66
C ILE A 117 -17.27 -2.56 6.82
N TYR A 118 -16.40 -2.79 7.80
CA TYR A 118 -16.00 -4.13 8.20
C TYR A 118 -16.97 -4.65 9.26
N HIS A 119 -18.04 -5.29 8.79
CA HIS A 119 -18.99 -5.99 9.66
C HIS A 119 -18.34 -7.20 10.36
N GLN A 120 -18.99 -7.66 11.41
CA GLN A 120 -18.57 -8.86 12.14
C GLN A 120 -18.69 -10.09 11.23
N THR A 121 -17.74 -11.00 11.38
CA THR A 121 -17.71 -12.29 10.68
C THR A 121 -17.16 -13.35 11.62
N GLU A 122 -17.28 -14.63 11.28
CA GLU A 122 -16.68 -15.72 12.09
C GLU A 122 -15.16 -15.53 12.30
N LEU A 123 -14.45 -15.05 11.28
CA LEU A 123 -13.00 -14.76 11.36
C LEU A 123 -12.68 -13.46 12.11
N TYR A 124 -13.61 -12.50 12.09
CA TYR A 124 -13.46 -11.19 12.70
C TYR A 124 -14.70 -10.88 13.53
N PRO A 125 -14.85 -11.51 14.71
CA PRO A 125 -16.07 -11.43 15.51
C PRO A 125 -16.38 -10.01 16.00
N ASP A 126 -15.39 -9.13 16.09
CA ASP A 126 -15.59 -7.73 16.51
C ASP A 126 -15.71 -6.76 15.32
N GLY A 127 -15.46 -7.23 14.09
CA GLY A 127 -15.43 -6.39 12.90
C GLY A 127 -14.34 -5.31 12.96
N GLY A 128 -14.60 -4.18 12.32
CA GLY A 128 -13.68 -3.04 12.27
C GLY A 128 -13.90 -2.03 13.38
N LYS A 129 -12.86 -1.79 14.19
CA LYS A 129 -12.87 -0.84 15.33
C LYS A 129 -13.60 0.48 15.05
N LEU A 130 -13.11 1.25 14.07
CA LEU A 130 -13.69 2.56 13.75
C LEU A 130 -14.84 2.46 12.73
N THR A 131 -14.76 1.56 11.77
CA THR A 131 -15.79 1.49 10.72
C THR A 131 -17.14 1.07 11.27
N ARG A 132 -17.19 0.31 12.37
CA ARG A 132 -18.43 0.00 13.08
C ARG A 132 -18.99 1.23 13.78
N TYR A 133 -18.14 2.02 14.44
CA TYR A 133 -18.54 3.32 14.99
C TYR A 133 -19.13 4.23 13.90
N LEU A 134 -18.44 4.41 12.76
CA LEU A 134 -18.93 5.20 11.63
C LEU A 134 -20.22 4.63 11.01
N ASP A 135 -20.46 3.33 11.13
CA ASP A 135 -21.67 2.71 10.61
C ASP A 135 -22.91 3.12 11.42
N ASP A 136 -22.73 3.31 12.73
CA ASP A 136 -23.79 3.64 13.68
C ASP A 136 -24.12 5.14 13.73
N ILE A 137 -23.23 6.01 13.20
CA ILE A 137 -23.44 7.45 13.18
C ILE A 137 -24.68 7.81 12.37
N LEU A 138 -25.52 8.65 12.96
CA LEU A 138 -26.75 9.15 12.36
C LEU A 138 -26.47 10.39 11.50
N ILE A 139 -27.37 10.66 10.56
CA ILE A 139 -27.38 11.95 9.86
C ILE A 139 -27.55 13.05 10.91
N THR A 140 -26.87 14.18 10.72
CA THR A 140 -26.69 15.32 11.64
C THR A 140 -25.77 15.08 12.84
N GLU A 141 -25.20 13.88 13.02
CA GLU A 141 -24.17 13.67 14.03
C GLU A 141 -22.78 14.04 13.51
N GLN A 142 -21.88 14.36 14.45
CA GLN A 142 -20.54 14.83 14.14
C GLN A 142 -19.48 13.75 14.32
N VAL A 143 -18.42 13.84 13.51
CA VAL A 143 -17.17 13.11 13.70
C VAL A 143 -16.02 14.07 13.92
N ASN A 144 -15.08 13.66 14.76
CA ASN A 144 -13.85 14.40 14.97
C ASN A 144 -12.79 13.98 13.93
N ILE A 145 -12.10 14.96 13.35
CA ILE A 145 -10.99 14.75 12.42
C ILE A 145 -9.77 15.61 12.76
N THR A 146 -8.61 15.19 12.28
CA THR A 146 -7.42 16.04 12.18
C THR A 146 -6.79 15.93 10.80
N GLY A 147 -6.11 16.99 10.36
CA GLY A 147 -5.39 16.99 9.07
C GLY A 147 -4.24 15.99 9.06
N TRP A 148 -4.06 15.25 7.95
CA TRP A 148 -2.90 14.41 7.74
C TRP A 148 -2.11 14.85 6.50
N ARG A 149 -0.88 15.32 6.72
CA ARG A 149 0.00 15.69 5.62
C ARG A 149 0.49 14.48 4.85
N SER A 150 0.09 14.45 3.59
CA SER A 150 0.69 13.54 2.64
C SER A 150 2.14 13.91 2.39
N LYS A 151 2.96 12.86 2.23
CA LYS A 151 4.34 13.00 1.77
C LYS A 151 4.43 12.96 0.24
N HIS A 152 3.30 12.77 -0.42
CA HIS A 152 3.17 12.78 -1.87
C HIS A 152 2.35 14.00 -2.26
N LYS A 153 2.69 14.62 -3.38
CA LYS A 153 2.03 15.83 -3.85
C LYS A 153 2.06 15.90 -5.36
N VAL A 154 0.94 16.24 -5.98
CA VAL A 154 0.95 16.65 -7.39
C VAL A 154 1.49 18.07 -7.46
N ILE A 155 2.54 18.30 -8.24
CA ILE A 155 3.16 19.62 -8.38
C ILE A 155 2.66 20.30 -9.65
N ASN A 156 2.56 19.54 -10.74
CA ASN A 156 1.97 19.93 -12.03
C ASN A 156 1.55 18.66 -12.79
N ASN A 157 1.14 18.84 -14.05
CA ASN A 157 0.62 17.79 -14.94
C ASN A 157 1.52 16.57 -15.10
N ASN A 158 2.84 16.70 -14.95
CA ASN A 158 3.79 15.62 -15.23
C ASN A 158 4.85 15.48 -14.14
N LEU A 159 4.59 16.04 -12.95
CA LEU A 159 5.54 16.06 -11.84
C LEU A 159 4.83 15.78 -10.52
N ILE A 160 5.24 14.70 -9.85
CA ILE A 160 4.84 14.39 -8.49
C ILE A 160 6.04 14.53 -7.57
N LYS A 161 5.85 15.22 -6.44
CA LYS A 161 6.79 15.19 -5.32
C LYS A 161 6.47 13.98 -4.46
N SER A 162 7.47 13.15 -4.21
CA SER A 162 7.38 12.01 -3.31
C SER A 162 8.47 12.13 -2.25
N LEU A 163 8.10 12.25 -0.98
CA LEU A 163 9.04 12.55 0.09
C LEU A 163 9.84 13.83 -0.22
N ALA A 164 11.15 13.67 -0.42
CA ALA A 164 12.07 14.75 -0.79
C ALA A 164 12.38 14.80 -2.29
N THR A 165 11.95 13.80 -3.08
CA THR A 165 12.28 13.69 -4.50
C THR A 165 11.16 14.20 -5.39
N LYS A 166 11.53 14.75 -6.54
CA LYS A 166 10.63 15.12 -7.63
C LYS A 166 10.71 14.02 -8.68
N VAL A 167 9.56 13.53 -9.13
CA VAL A 167 9.44 12.44 -10.10
C VAL A 167 8.64 12.96 -11.29
N GLU A 168 9.34 13.13 -12.40
CA GLU A 168 8.73 13.42 -13.70
C GLU A 168 8.25 12.14 -14.38
N PHE A 169 7.13 12.23 -15.08
CA PHE A 169 6.51 11.12 -15.80
C PHE A 169 5.73 11.60 -17.03
N GLU A 170 5.52 10.71 -18.00
CA GLU A 170 4.58 10.88 -19.12
C GLU A 170 3.41 9.89 -19.02
N THR A 171 3.64 8.77 -18.33
CA THR A 171 2.64 7.74 -18.11
C THR A 171 2.46 7.47 -16.62
N LEU A 172 1.22 7.31 -16.20
CA LEU A 172 0.84 7.01 -14.83
C LEU A 172 0.23 5.61 -14.76
N ASN A 173 0.91 4.70 -14.09
CA ASN A 173 0.38 3.40 -13.74
C ASN A 173 -0.22 3.47 -12.34
N LEU A 174 -1.48 3.07 -12.21
CA LEU A 174 -2.22 3.03 -10.96
C LEU A 174 -2.61 1.59 -10.66
N ALA A 175 -2.32 1.10 -9.45
CA ALA A 175 -2.82 -0.20 -9.00
C ALA A 175 -3.53 -0.06 -7.66
N ALA A 176 -4.83 -0.38 -7.64
CA ALA A 176 -5.68 -0.25 -6.47
C ALA A 176 -6.20 -1.60 -5.98
N GLY A 177 -6.25 -1.79 -4.67
CA GLY A 177 -6.96 -2.90 -4.03
C GLY A 177 -8.07 -2.38 -3.12
N GLY A 178 -9.33 -2.76 -3.39
CA GLY A 178 -10.48 -2.35 -2.57
C GLY A 178 -10.56 -0.83 -2.38
N THR A 179 -10.56 -0.36 -1.12
CA THR A 179 -10.64 1.08 -0.81
C THR A 179 -9.37 1.85 -1.18
N GLY A 180 -8.32 1.18 -1.66
CA GLY A 180 -7.12 1.85 -2.19
C GLY A 180 -7.37 2.69 -3.44
N ILE A 181 -8.56 2.61 -4.04
CA ILE A 181 -8.98 3.47 -5.15
C ILE A 181 -9.18 4.94 -4.73
N THR A 182 -9.47 5.22 -3.46
CA THR A 182 -9.88 6.57 -3.00
C THR A 182 -8.91 7.69 -3.37
N PRO A 183 -7.58 7.59 -3.15
CA PRO A 183 -6.66 8.65 -3.59
C PRO A 183 -6.59 8.79 -5.11
N PHE A 184 -6.98 7.76 -5.87
CA PHE A 184 -6.97 7.81 -7.33
C PHE A 184 -8.22 8.45 -7.91
N VAL A 185 -9.36 8.49 -7.20
CA VAL A 185 -10.57 9.15 -7.71
C VAL A 185 -10.32 10.64 -7.93
N ARG A 186 -9.77 11.34 -6.94
CA ARG A 186 -9.38 12.76 -7.05
C ARG A 186 -8.30 12.97 -8.11
N LEU A 187 -7.37 12.01 -8.23
CA LEU A 187 -6.32 12.06 -9.26
C LEU A 187 -6.90 11.93 -10.67
N LEU A 188 -7.83 11.00 -10.89
CA LEU A 188 -8.52 10.82 -12.18
C LEU A 188 -9.37 12.04 -12.53
N ASN A 189 -10.06 12.64 -11.55
CA ASN A 189 -10.74 13.93 -11.73
C ASN A 189 -9.74 15.00 -12.22
N TYR A 190 -8.59 15.14 -11.55
CA TYR A 190 -7.53 16.08 -11.98
C TYR A 190 -7.01 15.82 -13.40
N TYR A 191 -6.86 14.56 -13.83
CA TYR A 191 -6.33 14.19 -15.14
C TYR A 191 -7.39 14.00 -16.26
N GLN A 192 -8.66 14.36 -16.06
CA GLN A 192 -9.72 14.15 -17.08
C GLN A 192 -9.40 14.72 -18.48
N ASP A 193 -8.78 15.89 -18.55
CA ASP A 193 -8.51 16.68 -19.76
C ASP A 193 -7.01 16.95 -19.98
N ILE A 194 -6.17 16.36 -19.12
CA ILE A 194 -4.71 16.51 -19.19
C ILE A 194 -4.14 15.38 -20.07
N PRO A 195 -3.22 15.68 -21.02
CA PRO A 195 -2.69 14.70 -21.95
C PRO A 195 -1.61 13.81 -21.31
N VAL A 196 -1.98 13.05 -20.28
CA VAL A 196 -1.16 12.02 -19.63
C VAL A 196 -1.80 10.66 -19.87
N ASP A 197 -0.98 9.68 -20.23
CA ASP A 197 -1.47 8.31 -20.40
C ASP A 197 -1.60 7.63 -19.03
N ILE A 198 -2.76 7.04 -18.74
CA ILE A 198 -3.06 6.46 -17.44
C ILE A 198 -3.49 5.00 -17.61
N ASN A 199 -2.83 4.08 -16.92
CA ASN A 199 -3.25 2.67 -16.85
C ASN A 199 -3.65 2.35 -15.42
N LEU A 200 -4.92 2.03 -15.21
CA LEU A 200 -5.47 1.64 -13.91
C LEU A 200 -5.75 0.14 -13.88
N VAL A 201 -5.16 -0.55 -12.91
CA VAL A 201 -5.50 -1.93 -12.54
C VAL A 201 -6.21 -1.91 -11.19
N TYR A 202 -7.49 -2.30 -11.18
CA TYR A 202 -8.33 -2.23 -9.97
C TYR A 202 -8.82 -3.60 -9.52
N CYS A 203 -8.29 -4.06 -8.38
CA CYS A 203 -8.49 -5.39 -7.83
C CYS A 203 -9.53 -5.39 -6.70
N ASN A 204 -10.56 -6.25 -6.84
CA ASN A 204 -11.65 -6.42 -5.88
C ASN A 204 -11.93 -7.90 -5.61
N ARG A 205 -12.81 -8.18 -4.63
CA ARG A 205 -13.15 -9.57 -4.26
C ARG A 205 -14.08 -10.21 -5.29
N SER A 206 -15.16 -9.52 -5.63
CA SER A 206 -16.19 -9.90 -6.60
C SER A 206 -16.59 -8.66 -7.42
N VAL A 207 -17.47 -8.83 -8.41
CA VAL A 207 -17.92 -7.76 -9.31
C VAL A 207 -18.72 -6.69 -8.55
N GLU A 208 -19.55 -7.13 -7.60
CA GLU A 208 -20.41 -6.26 -6.78
C GLU A 208 -19.59 -5.41 -5.80
N GLU A 209 -18.35 -5.84 -5.51
CA GLU A 209 -17.43 -5.13 -4.62
C GLU A 209 -16.54 -4.12 -5.36
N ILE A 210 -16.69 -3.97 -6.68
CA ILE A 210 -16.00 -2.92 -7.44
C ILE A 210 -16.64 -1.57 -7.13
N MET A 211 -16.08 -0.87 -6.15
CA MET A 211 -16.56 0.43 -5.70
C MET A 211 -16.39 1.49 -6.80
N LEU A 212 -17.38 2.38 -6.94
CA LEU A 212 -17.35 3.51 -7.88
C LEU A 212 -17.11 3.09 -9.35
N LYS A 213 -17.44 1.85 -9.74
CA LYS A 213 -17.18 1.35 -11.10
C LYS A 213 -17.74 2.29 -12.17
N GLN A 214 -19.01 2.70 -12.03
CA GLN A 214 -19.67 3.58 -12.97
C GLN A 214 -18.95 4.94 -13.11
N LEU A 215 -18.48 5.53 -12.01
CA LEU A 215 -17.71 6.78 -12.05
C LEU A 215 -16.38 6.60 -12.78
N ILE A 216 -15.68 5.49 -12.52
CA ILE A 216 -14.40 5.18 -13.17
C ILE A 216 -14.60 4.93 -14.67
N ASP A 217 -15.66 4.23 -15.05
CA ASP A 217 -16.05 4.02 -16.45
C ASP A 217 -16.33 5.39 -17.12
N LYS A 218 -17.06 6.30 -16.46
CA LYS A 218 -17.27 7.67 -16.98
C LYS A 218 -15.97 8.45 -17.15
N PHE A 219 -15.01 8.33 -16.22
CA PHE A 219 -13.69 8.94 -16.42
C PHE A 219 -12.97 8.39 -17.65
N ALA A 220 -13.09 7.08 -17.93
CA ALA A 220 -12.48 6.45 -19.11
C ALA A 220 -13.22 6.83 -20.41
N ASP A 221 -14.52 7.09 -20.33
CA ASP A 221 -15.31 7.60 -21.45
C ASP A 221 -14.90 9.02 -21.83
N ILE A 222 -14.65 9.89 -20.85
CA ILE A 222 -14.19 11.26 -21.04
C ILE A 222 -12.72 11.29 -21.49
N ASN A 223 -11.83 10.61 -20.77
CA ASN A 223 -10.41 10.58 -21.05
C ASN A 223 -10.03 9.27 -21.77
N LYS A 224 -9.92 9.31 -23.09
CA LYS A 224 -9.50 8.14 -23.90
C LYS A 224 -8.07 7.67 -23.64
N ARG A 225 -7.25 8.43 -22.91
CA ARG A 225 -5.91 8.04 -22.45
C ARG A 225 -5.94 7.24 -21.14
N LEU A 226 -7.08 7.19 -20.45
CA LEU A 226 -7.30 6.34 -19.29
C LEU A 226 -7.74 4.94 -19.74
N LYS A 227 -6.89 3.95 -19.49
CA LYS A 227 -7.18 2.53 -19.70
C LYS A 227 -7.43 1.87 -18.36
N VAL A 228 -8.59 1.24 -18.19
CA VAL A 228 -8.99 0.60 -16.94
C VAL A 228 -9.08 -0.92 -17.11
N THR A 229 -8.49 -1.66 -16.18
CA THR A 229 -8.59 -3.11 -16.08
C THR A 229 -9.12 -3.47 -14.70
N TYR A 230 -10.28 -4.14 -14.66
CA TYR A 230 -10.85 -4.65 -13.42
C TYR A 230 -10.44 -6.10 -13.20
N LEU A 231 -10.01 -6.43 -11.97
CA LEU A 231 -9.76 -7.80 -11.54
C LEU A 231 -10.66 -8.17 -10.37
N VAL A 232 -11.19 -9.40 -10.39
CA VAL A 232 -11.95 -9.98 -9.28
C VAL A 232 -11.37 -11.32 -8.87
N SER A 233 -11.14 -11.51 -7.57
CA SER A 233 -10.57 -12.77 -7.06
C SER A 233 -11.53 -13.96 -7.08
N LYS A 234 -12.84 -13.69 -7.18
CA LYS A 234 -13.91 -14.66 -7.30
C LYS A 234 -14.91 -14.13 -8.30
N LYS A 235 -15.06 -14.80 -9.44
CA LYS A 235 -16.02 -14.42 -10.46
C LYS A 235 -17.24 -15.34 -10.37
N GLU A 236 -18.31 -14.84 -9.78
CA GLU A 236 -19.56 -15.61 -9.67
C GLU A 236 -20.35 -15.61 -10.99
N ARG A 237 -20.11 -14.64 -11.87
CA ARG A 237 -20.76 -14.48 -13.18
C ARG A 237 -19.82 -13.88 -14.21
N GLU A 238 -20.01 -14.24 -15.47
CA GLU A 238 -19.37 -13.56 -16.60
C GLU A 238 -19.74 -12.07 -16.62
N CYS A 239 -18.72 -11.21 -16.66
CA CYS A 239 -18.87 -9.76 -16.70
C CYS A 239 -17.84 -9.20 -17.68
N GLN A 240 -18.33 -8.55 -18.73
CA GLN A 240 -17.47 -8.00 -19.77
C GLN A 240 -16.51 -6.95 -19.19
N GLY A 241 -15.25 -7.00 -19.60
CA GLY A 241 -14.22 -6.09 -19.13
C GLY A 241 -13.70 -6.37 -17.71
N VAL A 242 -14.09 -7.49 -17.09
CA VAL A 242 -13.59 -7.93 -15.78
C VAL A 242 -12.83 -9.25 -15.92
N ILE A 243 -11.57 -9.24 -15.48
CA ILE A 243 -10.68 -10.41 -15.49
C ILE A 243 -10.82 -11.14 -14.16
N GLU A 244 -10.99 -12.46 -14.20
CA GLU A 244 -10.90 -13.28 -12.98
C GLU A 244 -9.43 -13.51 -12.62
N GLY A 245 -9.08 -13.26 -11.37
CA GLY A 245 -7.74 -13.47 -10.85
C GLY A 245 -7.34 -12.46 -9.78
N ARG A 246 -6.16 -12.70 -9.23
CA ARG A 246 -5.45 -11.71 -8.40
C ARG A 246 -4.46 -10.94 -9.26
N ILE A 247 -3.97 -9.83 -8.72
CA ILE A 247 -2.83 -9.15 -9.32
C ILE A 247 -1.65 -10.13 -9.39
N SER A 248 -1.01 -10.19 -10.55
CA SER A 248 0.11 -11.09 -10.84
C SER A 248 1.14 -10.36 -11.69
N GLU A 249 2.31 -10.97 -11.84
CA GLU A 249 3.37 -10.43 -12.67
C GLU A 249 2.93 -10.30 -14.14
N GLU A 250 2.24 -11.31 -14.67
CA GLU A 250 1.73 -11.33 -16.05
C GLU A 250 0.72 -10.22 -16.29
N ILE A 251 -0.17 -9.95 -15.32
CA ILE A 251 -1.13 -8.84 -15.41
C ILE A 251 -0.39 -7.50 -15.39
N VAL A 252 0.60 -7.34 -14.51
CA VAL A 252 1.37 -6.09 -14.42
C VAL A 252 2.14 -5.83 -15.72
N GLU A 253 2.82 -6.84 -16.28
CA GLU A 253 3.52 -6.72 -17.56
C GLU A 253 2.58 -6.41 -18.72
N ALA A 254 1.40 -7.02 -18.74
CA ALA A 254 0.45 -6.85 -19.82
C ALA A 254 -0.33 -5.52 -19.76
N LYS A 255 -0.53 -4.94 -18.58
CA LYS A 255 -1.44 -3.81 -18.37
C LYS A 255 -0.76 -2.52 -17.93
N LEU A 256 0.41 -2.59 -17.31
CA LEU A 256 1.15 -1.42 -16.86
C LEU A 256 2.36 -1.16 -17.77
N VAL A 257 2.64 0.12 -18.03
CA VAL A 257 3.75 0.52 -18.91
C VAL A 257 5.05 0.53 -18.14
N ASN A 258 6.07 -0.16 -18.64
CA ASN A 258 7.40 -0.20 -18.03
C ASN A 258 8.41 0.67 -18.77
N THR A 259 8.39 1.98 -18.55
CA THR A 259 9.34 2.92 -19.16
C THR A 259 9.95 3.83 -18.10
N GLU A 260 11.07 4.48 -18.43
CA GLU A 260 11.73 5.45 -17.53
C GLU A 260 10.87 6.69 -17.23
N ARG A 261 9.88 6.95 -18.09
CA ARG A 261 8.90 8.01 -17.93
C ARG A 261 7.56 7.51 -17.41
N ALA A 262 7.46 6.25 -16.98
CA ALA A 262 6.31 5.72 -16.26
C ALA A 262 6.48 5.88 -14.74
N LEU A 263 5.44 6.35 -14.07
CA LEU A 263 5.34 6.41 -12.61
C LEU A 263 4.30 5.41 -12.14
N CYS A 264 4.64 4.56 -11.17
CA CYS A 264 3.70 3.58 -10.61
C CYS A 264 3.26 4.00 -9.21
N LEU A 265 1.96 4.28 -9.05
CA LEU A 265 1.33 4.52 -7.75
C LEU A 265 0.46 3.32 -7.41
N PHE A 266 0.56 2.82 -6.18
CA PHE A 266 -0.34 1.77 -5.73
C PHE A 266 -0.78 1.93 -4.29
N CYS A 267 -2.00 1.44 -4.02
CA CYS A 267 -2.62 1.51 -2.72
C CYS A 267 -3.64 0.39 -2.53
N GLY A 268 -3.61 -0.26 -1.37
CA GLY A 268 -4.56 -1.29 -1.00
C GLY A 268 -4.28 -1.88 0.38
N PRO A 269 -4.89 -3.02 0.72
CA PRO A 269 -4.58 -3.76 1.94
C PRO A 269 -3.10 -4.17 2.00
N PRO A 270 -2.54 -4.47 3.20
CA PRO A 270 -1.12 -4.83 3.35
C PRO A 270 -0.66 -5.93 2.38
N GLY A 271 -1.40 -7.04 2.28
CA GLY A 271 -1.05 -8.13 1.37
C GLY A 271 -1.07 -7.76 -0.13
N PHE A 272 -1.91 -6.79 -0.54
CA PHE A 272 -1.87 -6.27 -1.90
C PHE A 272 -0.61 -5.42 -2.13
N ASN A 273 -0.28 -4.53 -1.19
CA ASN A 273 0.90 -3.67 -1.32
C ASN A 273 2.20 -4.48 -1.31
N ASP A 274 2.29 -5.48 -0.42
CA ASP A 274 3.45 -6.36 -0.32
C ASP A 274 3.65 -7.16 -1.63
N LEU A 275 2.57 -7.72 -2.19
CA LEU A 275 2.60 -8.43 -3.47
C LEU A 275 2.95 -7.52 -4.65
N MET A 276 2.36 -6.32 -4.73
CA MET A 276 2.73 -5.33 -5.76
C MET A 276 4.22 -4.98 -5.67
N PHE A 277 4.73 -4.80 -4.45
CA PHE A 277 6.14 -4.50 -4.24
C PHE A 277 7.06 -5.66 -4.66
N GLU A 278 6.66 -6.91 -4.38
CA GLU A 278 7.37 -8.10 -4.85
C GLU A 278 7.39 -8.21 -6.37
N ILE A 279 6.23 -8.06 -7.03
CA ILE A 279 6.11 -8.11 -8.49
C ILE A 279 7.00 -7.05 -9.14
N LEU A 280 6.93 -5.80 -8.68
CA LEU A 280 7.72 -4.71 -9.25
C LEU A 280 9.23 -4.92 -9.06
N GLN A 281 9.67 -5.55 -7.96
CA GLN A 281 11.07 -5.93 -7.76
C GLN A 281 11.50 -7.07 -8.69
N ASN A 282 10.67 -8.11 -8.84
CA ASN A 282 10.97 -9.25 -9.71
C ASN A 282 11.09 -8.82 -11.17
N LEU A 283 10.16 -7.98 -11.64
CA LEU A 283 10.23 -7.37 -12.97
C LEU A 283 11.49 -6.52 -13.15
N ASN A 284 11.90 -5.79 -12.11
CA ASN A 284 13.14 -5.03 -12.15
C ASN A 284 14.39 -5.94 -12.23
N HIS A 285 14.40 -7.08 -11.54
CA HIS A 285 15.50 -8.05 -11.58
C HIS A 285 15.59 -8.79 -12.93
N LYS A 286 14.46 -9.22 -13.51
CA LYS A 286 14.43 -9.93 -14.79
C LYS A 286 15.03 -9.11 -15.94
N MET A 287 14.91 -7.79 -15.88
CA MET A 287 15.39 -6.91 -16.94
C MET A 287 16.91 -6.68 -16.97
N ASN A 288 17.67 -7.21 -16.01
CA ASN A 288 19.14 -7.29 -15.97
C ASN A 288 19.89 -6.06 -16.55
N ASN A 289 19.41 -4.85 -16.24
CA ASN A 289 19.97 -3.60 -16.73
C ASN A 289 20.24 -2.69 -15.54
N HIS A 290 21.39 -2.02 -15.53
CA HIS A 290 21.79 -1.02 -14.53
C HIS A 290 20.85 0.21 -14.42
N LEU A 291 19.70 0.20 -15.10
CA LEU A 291 18.64 1.21 -15.00
C LEU A 291 17.42 0.60 -14.28
N ASN A 292 17.31 0.92 -13.00
CA ASN A 292 16.18 0.59 -12.13
C ASN A 292 14.90 1.28 -12.61
N ARG A 293 13.89 0.54 -13.11
CA ARG A 293 12.78 1.10 -13.90
C ARG A 293 11.39 1.05 -13.23
N PHE A 294 11.05 0.01 -12.48
CA PHE A 294 9.76 -0.03 -11.76
C PHE A 294 9.86 0.40 -10.29
N VAL A 295 10.93 0.00 -9.58
CA VAL A 295 11.07 0.25 -8.14
C VAL A 295 11.52 1.68 -7.83
N ALA A 296 12.31 2.31 -8.72
CA ALA A 296 12.82 3.67 -8.50
C ALA A 296 11.72 4.75 -8.48
N LYS A 297 10.58 4.47 -9.14
CA LYS A 297 9.41 5.35 -9.23
C LYS A 297 8.13 4.67 -8.76
N ALA A 298 8.23 3.64 -7.93
CA ALA A 298 7.08 3.03 -7.27
C ALA A 298 6.76 3.79 -5.98
N ILE A 299 5.52 4.26 -5.84
CA ILE A 299 5.07 4.96 -4.63
C ILE A 299 3.92 4.18 -4.00
N VAL A 300 4.15 3.70 -2.78
CA VAL A 300 3.11 3.12 -1.93
C VAL A 300 2.46 4.24 -1.13
N LEU A 301 1.20 4.56 -1.40
CA LEU A 301 0.50 5.65 -0.69
C LEU A 301 0.16 5.27 0.76
N SER A 302 0.03 3.98 1.08
CA SER A 302 -0.41 3.47 2.38
C SER A 302 0.70 3.34 3.43
N LYS A 303 1.99 3.32 3.04
CA LYS A 303 3.10 3.00 3.95
C LYS A 303 4.39 3.73 3.55
N LEU A 304 4.89 4.55 4.46
CA LEU A 304 6.29 4.97 4.51
C LEU A 304 7.19 3.74 4.59
N VAL A 305 7.71 3.27 3.46
CA VAL A 305 8.96 2.52 3.47
C VAL A 305 10.05 3.53 3.13
N LYS A 306 10.91 3.84 4.12
CA LYS A 306 12.23 4.43 3.84
C LYS A 306 12.99 3.39 3.02
N LEU A 307 12.93 3.48 1.70
CA LEU A 307 13.88 2.78 0.85
C LEU A 307 15.21 3.53 0.98
N ARG A 308 16.09 3.09 1.89
CA ARG A 308 17.53 3.31 1.72
C ARG A 308 17.97 2.38 0.59
N LEU A 309 17.79 2.83 -0.64
CA LEU A 309 18.50 2.27 -1.78
C LEU A 309 19.98 2.63 -1.62
N ALA A 310 20.85 1.65 -1.82
CA ALA A 310 22.26 1.70 -1.51
C ALA A 310 22.93 3.01 -2.00
N GLN A 311 23.35 3.85 -1.06
CA GLN A 311 24.49 4.74 -1.25
C GLN A 311 25.60 4.26 -0.32
N PRO A 312 26.88 4.30 -0.74
CA PRO A 312 27.98 4.00 0.16
C PRO A 312 27.96 5.04 1.29
N LEU A 313 27.73 4.58 2.52
CA LEU A 313 27.68 5.45 3.69
C LEU A 313 29.08 6.01 3.99
N LEU A 314 29.28 7.30 3.71
CA LEU A 314 30.25 8.11 4.42
C LEU A 314 29.68 8.51 5.80
N LYS A 315 30.59 8.51 6.78
CA LYS A 315 30.45 8.55 8.25
C LYS A 315 29.46 9.58 8.82
N GLY A 316 28.85 9.25 9.97
CA GLY A 316 28.23 10.21 10.90
C GLY A 316 27.73 9.56 12.21
N SER A 317 28.17 10.12 13.34
CA SER A 317 28.18 9.74 14.77
C SER A 317 27.07 8.88 15.42
N LEU A 318 27.54 8.10 16.41
CA LEU A 318 26.76 7.44 17.46
C LEU A 318 26.14 8.47 18.41
N GLU A 319 24.82 8.41 18.63
CA GLU A 319 24.20 8.75 19.94
C GLU A 319 22.75 8.25 20.12
N ASP A 320 22.06 7.79 19.07
CA ASP A 320 20.63 7.43 19.15
C ASP A 320 20.29 5.92 19.32
N SER A 321 21.16 5.11 19.93
CA SER A 321 21.05 3.63 19.81
C SER A 321 20.51 2.86 21.02
N ASN A 322 19.64 3.40 21.88
CA ASN A 322 19.09 2.63 23.02
C ASN A 322 17.56 2.45 23.09
N ARG A 323 16.78 2.92 22.11
CA ARG A 323 15.31 2.69 22.09
C ARG A 323 14.78 1.76 20.98
N SER A 324 15.65 1.14 20.20
CA SER A 324 15.26 0.36 19.00
C SER A 324 15.47 -1.17 19.09
N MET A 325 15.79 -1.74 20.25
CA MET A 325 16.26 -3.13 20.30
C MET A 325 15.17 -4.22 20.26
N SER A 326 13.89 -3.92 20.54
CA SER A 326 12.82 -4.95 20.50
C SER A 326 12.20 -5.16 19.11
N ALA A 327 12.28 -4.16 18.22
CA ALA A 327 11.78 -4.26 16.84
C ALA A 327 12.74 -4.97 15.87
N SER A 328 14.03 -5.08 16.24
CA SER A 328 15.08 -5.63 15.38
C SER A 328 15.12 -7.16 15.35
N VAL A 329 14.54 -7.86 16.33
CA VAL A 329 14.67 -9.33 16.46
C VAL A 329 13.85 -10.07 15.38
N LYS A 330 12.72 -9.52 14.91
CA LYS A 330 11.94 -10.12 13.81
C LYS A 330 12.55 -9.84 12.42
N ALA A 331 13.26 -8.73 12.25
CA ALA A 331 13.93 -8.37 10.99
C ALA A 331 15.19 -9.23 10.75
N VAL A 332 15.91 -9.60 11.82
CA VAL A 332 17.12 -10.43 11.74
C VAL A 332 16.82 -11.86 11.28
N GLY A 333 15.64 -12.41 11.61
CA GLY A 333 15.23 -13.75 11.15
C GLY A 333 14.91 -13.85 9.65
N PHE A 334 14.61 -12.73 9.00
CA PHE A 334 14.42 -12.67 7.54
C PHE A 334 15.76 -12.49 6.82
N LEU A 335 16.67 -11.69 7.39
CA LEU A 335 18.01 -11.48 6.85
C LEU A 335 18.89 -12.75 6.92
N SER A 336 18.74 -13.59 7.95
CA SER A 336 19.51 -14.84 8.06
C SER A 336 19.22 -15.86 6.96
N LYS A 337 18.03 -15.80 6.32
CA LYS A 337 17.66 -16.65 5.19
C LYS A 337 18.24 -16.18 3.85
N ILE A 338 18.63 -14.90 3.75
CA ILE A 338 19.12 -14.27 2.51
C ILE A 338 20.66 -14.29 2.43
N VAL A 339 21.34 -14.31 3.57
CA VAL A 339 22.83 -14.31 3.64
C VAL A 339 23.50 -15.49 2.90
N PRO A 340 22.98 -16.74 2.92
CA PRO A 340 23.58 -17.83 2.16
C PRO A 340 23.50 -17.61 0.63
N ILE A 341 22.40 -16.99 0.16
CA ILE A 341 22.15 -16.70 -1.26
C ILE A 341 23.10 -15.60 -1.76
N LEU A 342 23.34 -14.57 -0.93
CA LEU A 342 24.28 -13.50 -1.26
C LEU A 342 25.74 -13.98 -1.28
N LYS A 343 26.14 -14.89 -0.37
CA LYS A 343 27.50 -15.46 -0.36
C LYS A 343 27.79 -16.33 -1.59
N MET A 344 26.79 -17.03 -2.15
CA MET A 344 26.96 -17.77 -3.40
C MET A 344 27.18 -16.84 -4.60
N SER A 345 26.50 -15.68 -4.65
CA SER A 345 26.69 -14.69 -5.72
C SER A 345 28.06 -14.00 -5.67
N GLN A 346 28.59 -13.74 -4.48
CA GLN A 346 29.90 -13.11 -4.29
C GLN A 346 31.07 -14.07 -4.58
N ALA A 347 30.87 -15.38 -4.43
CA ALA A 347 31.86 -16.39 -4.81
C ALA A 347 31.97 -16.61 -6.33
N TRP A 348 30.94 -16.24 -7.10
CA TRP A 348 30.96 -16.32 -8.57
C TRP A 348 31.45 -15.04 -9.25
N ALA A 349 31.37 -13.88 -8.57
CA ALA A 349 31.86 -12.61 -9.11
C ALA A 349 33.39 -12.40 -8.97
N ASN A 350 34.08 -13.15 -8.11
CA ASN A 350 35.52 -13.01 -7.85
C ASN A 350 36.40 -14.09 -8.51
N LYS A 351 36.19 -14.37 -9.80
CA LYS A 351 37.20 -15.03 -10.64
C LYS A 351 37.36 -14.27 -11.96
N SER A 352 38.19 -13.22 -11.95
CA SER A 352 38.80 -12.69 -13.15
C SER A 352 40.14 -13.37 -13.42
N VAL A 353 40.17 -14.02 -14.59
CA VAL A 353 41.28 -14.34 -15.50
C VAL A 353 42.68 -13.79 -15.14
N VAL A 354 43.65 -14.69 -15.01
CA VAL A 354 45.06 -14.45 -15.35
C VAL A 354 45.51 -15.60 -16.27
N SER A 355 46.04 -15.26 -17.43
CA SER A 355 46.66 -16.17 -18.41
C SER A 355 48.12 -16.44 -18.05
N SER A 356 48.59 -17.69 -18.15
CA SER A 356 49.57 -18.14 -19.17
C SER A 356 50.29 -19.45 -18.81
N THR A 357 50.48 -20.27 -19.85
CA THR A 357 51.53 -21.28 -20.12
C THR A 357 51.47 -22.69 -19.52
N ALA A 358 51.82 -23.62 -20.42
CA ALA A 358 51.58 -25.06 -20.45
C ALA A 358 52.47 -25.91 -19.51
N THR A 359 51.96 -27.09 -19.12
CA THR A 359 52.67 -28.37 -19.32
C THR A 359 51.72 -29.57 -19.11
N MET A 360 51.88 -30.59 -19.96
CA MET A 360 51.13 -31.84 -19.96
C MET A 360 51.41 -32.70 -18.72
N GLY A 361 50.40 -33.42 -18.24
CA GLY A 361 50.56 -34.45 -17.21
C GLY A 361 49.28 -35.29 -16.98
N SER A 362 49.45 -36.61 -16.93
CA SER A 362 48.48 -37.69 -17.08
C SER A 362 47.40 -37.89 -15.99
N LYS A 363 46.30 -38.55 -16.41
CA LYS A 363 45.27 -39.32 -15.65
C LYS A 363 45.69 -39.81 -14.25
N LYS A 364 44.73 -39.80 -13.30
CA LYS A 364 44.33 -41.00 -12.51
C LYS A 364 43.01 -40.84 -11.74
N THR A 365 42.28 -41.94 -11.74
CA THR A 365 41.02 -42.34 -11.08
C THR A 365 41.10 -42.38 -9.55
N GLY A 366 39.99 -42.18 -8.83
CA GLY A 366 39.95 -42.43 -7.38
C GLY A 366 38.58 -42.30 -6.68
N SER A 367 37.87 -43.43 -6.61
CA SER A 367 36.80 -43.89 -5.70
C SER A 367 35.89 -42.92 -4.93
N VAL A 368 34.59 -43.14 -5.15
CA VAL A 368 33.49 -42.91 -4.21
C VAL A 368 33.68 -43.76 -2.93
N ARG A 369 33.50 -43.15 -1.76
CA ARG A 369 33.08 -43.85 -0.53
C ARG A 369 31.91 -43.10 0.10
N LEU A 370 30.73 -43.68 -0.05
CA LEU A 370 29.53 -43.37 0.73
C LEU A 370 29.68 -44.04 2.11
N HIS A 371 29.51 -43.27 3.18
CA HIS A 371 29.24 -43.82 4.51
C HIS A 371 27.90 -43.30 4.99
N ASN A 372 26.97 -44.25 5.13
CA ASN A 372 25.72 -44.15 5.85
C ASN A 372 25.95 -43.57 7.25
N ARG A 373 25.11 -42.60 7.66
CA ARG A 373 24.73 -42.41 9.05
C ARG A 373 23.33 -41.82 9.13
N GLU A 374 22.55 -42.44 10.00
CA GLU A 374 21.12 -42.26 10.27
C GLU A 374 20.74 -40.84 10.71
N ASP A 375 19.44 -40.54 10.61
CA ASP A 375 18.82 -39.27 10.95
C ASP A 375 19.02 -38.88 12.42
N GLN A 376 19.68 -37.75 12.68
CA GLN A 376 19.76 -37.17 14.01
C GLN A 376 18.47 -36.41 14.37
N VAL A 377 17.81 -36.88 15.43
CA VAL A 377 16.70 -36.22 16.12
C VAL A 377 17.19 -34.94 16.80
N TRP A 378 16.74 -33.77 16.33
CA TRP A 378 17.02 -32.50 16.98
C TRP A 378 16.15 -32.31 18.23
N ARG A 379 16.77 -32.46 19.41
CA ARG A 379 16.16 -32.09 20.70
C ARG A 379 16.26 -30.57 20.89
N VAL A 380 15.13 -29.88 20.92
CA VAL A 380 15.03 -28.42 21.12
C VAL A 380 15.68 -28.01 22.45
N LEU A 381 16.68 -27.13 22.39
CA LEU A 381 17.35 -26.54 23.56
C LEU A 381 16.39 -25.61 24.32
N ARG A 382 16.27 -25.81 25.64
CA ARG A 382 15.53 -24.88 26.51
C ARG A 382 16.46 -23.72 26.93
N PRO A 383 15.98 -22.47 27.00
CA PRO A 383 16.76 -21.33 27.48
C PRO A 383 17.28 -21.54 28.91
N GLY A 384 18.53 -21.19 29.19
CA GLY A 384 19.12 -21.21 30.54
C GLY A 384 20.14 -22.33 30.84
N ARG A 385 20.53 -23.15 29.86
CA ARG A 385 21.58 -24.19 30.01
C ARG A 385 22.78 -24.03 29.07
N GLU A 386 23.11 -22.80 28.62
CA GLU A 386 24.22 -22.60 27.66
C GLU A 386 25.61 -22.98 28.19
N ARG A 387 25.78 -23.17 29.51
CA ARG A 387 27.07 -23.59 30.08
C ARG A 387 27.44 -25.04 29.74
N GLU A 388 26.47 -25.90 29.42
CA GLU A 388 26.69 -27.33 29.17
C GLU A 388 27.20 -27.63 27.74
N THR A 389 27.07 -26.70 26.80
CA THR A 389 27.43 -26.88 25.38
C THR A 389 28.77 -26.25 24.98
N LYS A 390 29.61 -25.85 25.95
CA LYS A 390 30.94 -25.23 25.71
C LYS A 390 31.90 -26.07 24.87
N HIS A 391 31.72 -27.40 24.83
CA HIS A 391 32.57 -28.33 24.09
C HIS A 391 32.23 -28.44 22.59
N LEU A 392 31.13 -27.82 22.13
CA LEU A 392 30.68 -27.87 20.72
C LEU A 392 31.15 -26.67 19.87
N ARG A 393 32.04 -25.81 20.39
CA ARG A 393 32.66 -24.75 19.56
C ARG A 393 33.80 -25.33 18.73
N TRP A 394 33.55 -25.56 17.44
CA TRP A 394 34.61 -25.84 16.47
C TRP A 394 35.60 -24.66 16.40
N ARG A 395 36.90 -25.00 16.43
CA ARG A 395 38.00 -24.08 16.16
C ARG A 395 38.05 -23.76 14.65
N LYS A 396 38.40 -22.50 14.38
CA LYS A 396 38.51 -21.74 13.12
C LYS A 396 38.33 -22.49 11.80
#